data_AF-A0A3A8ZVK4-F1
#
_entry.id   AF-A0A3A8ZVK4-F1
#
_cell.length_a   1.000
_cell.length_b   1.000
_cell.length_c   1.000
_cell.angle_alpha   90.00
_cell.angle_beta   90.00
_cell.angle_gamma   90.00
#
_symmetry.space_group_name_H-M   'P 1'
#
loop_
_entity.id
_entity.type
_entity.pdbx_description
1 polymer ?
#
loop_
_entity_poly.entity_id
_entity_poly.type
_entity_poly.pdbx_seq_one_letter_code
_entity_poly.pdbx_strand_id
1 'polypeptide(L)'
;MDQSSVQILVESLEKKNRLLDDIIRENEVQEEILKQEELDMDALDASTDRIGSLAEALEKLDDGFEIVYERTREELMANKSAYRSEIAHMQELISQITDKVVRINAVRMRNKMKAERQFQRSRNQIGKAASKMKVSKNYYNSMNNLHVVAPQFYDNKK
;
A
#
# COMPACT_ATOMS: atom_id res chain seq x y z
N MET A 1 -4.47 -22.61 23.63
CA MET A 1 -3.66 -21.40 23.94
C MET A 1 -4.10 -20.31 22.96
N ASP A 2 -5.42 -20.14 22.76
CA ASP A 2 -5.91 -19.81 21.41
C ASP A 2 -6.53 -18.42 21.26
N GLN A 3 -6.98 -17.80 22.36
CA GLN A 3 -7.30 -16.36 22.38
C GLN A 3 -6.11 -15.52 21.89
N SER A 4 -4.88 -15.95 22.15
CA SER A 4 -3.67 -15.26 21.70
C SER A 4 -3.57 -15.21 20.18
N SER A 5 -4.03 -16.23 19.44
CA SER A 5 -3.88 -16.29 17.98
C SER A 5 -4.88 -15.39 17.26
N VAL A 6 -6.14 -15.38 17.70
CA VAL A 6 -7.16 -14.46 17.16
C VAL A 6 -6.80 -13.01 17.45
N GLN A 7 -6.26 -12.72 18.64
CA GLN A 7 -5.78 -11.39 18.99
C GLN A 7 -4.60 -10.95 18.12
N ILE A 8 -3.68 -11.85 17.77
CA ILE A 8 -2.59 -11.58 16.81
C ILE A 8 -3.13 -11.20 15.42
N LEU A 9 -4.21 -11.85 14.96
CA LEU A 9 -4.85 -11.49 13.68
C LEU A 9 -5.41 -10.07 13.70
N VAL A 10 -6.11 -9.71 14.77
CA VAL A 10 -6.63 -8.36 14.99
C VAL A 10 -5.48 -7.34 14.98
N GLU A 11 -4.44 -7.58 15.78
CA GLU A 11 -3.28 -6.69 15.85
C GLU A 11 -2.57 -6.54 14.50
N SER A 12 -2.48 -7.61 13.71
CA SER A 12 -1.91 -7.58 12.38
C SER A 12 -2.71 -6.67 11.46
N LEU A 13 -4.05 -6.79 11.45
CA LEU A 13 -4.92 -5.91 10.66
C LEU A 13 -4.83 -4.46 11.12
N GLU A 14 -4.76 -4.18 12.43
CA GLU A 14 -4.56 -2.82 12.93
C GLU A 14 -3.20 -2.24 12.48
N LYS A 15 -2.13 -3.04 12.50
CA LYS A 15 -0.81 -2.63 12.00
C LYS A 15 -0.86 -2.35 10.49
N LYS A 16 -1.49 -3.21 9.69
CA LYS A 16 -1.70 -2.97 8.24
C LYS A 16 -2.46 -1.66 8.01
N ASN A 17 -3.54 -1.44 8.78
CA ASN A 17 -4.36 -0.24 8.67
C ASN A 17 -3.55 1.05 8.94
N ARG A 18 -2.64 1.02 9.93
CA ARG A 18 -1.72 2.13 10.22
C ARG A 18 -0.68 2.34 9.11
N LEU A 19 -0.05 1.27 8.61
CA LEU A 19 0.90 1.40 7.50
C LEU A 19 0.25 1.99 6.24
N LEU A 20 -1.02 1.67 5.98
CA LEU A 20 -1.76 2.26 4.87
C LEU A 20 -2.01 3.76 5.08
N ASP A 21 -2.23 4.23 6.31
CA ASP A 21 -2.27 5.67 6.61
C ASP A 21 -0.93 6.34 6.33
N ASP A 22 0.18 5.68 6.66
CA ASP A 22 1.53 6.18 6.39
C ASP A 22 1.78 6.29 4.88
N ILE A 23 1.34 5.30 4.10
CA ILE A 23 1.41 5.32 2.63
C ILE A 23 0.55 6.44 2.05
N ILE A 24 -0.64 6.69 2.61
CA ILE A 24 -1.50 7.82 2.18
C ILE A 24 -0.76 9.14 2.40
N ARG A 25 -0.18 9.34 3.58
CA ARG A 25 0.58 10.55 3.92
C ARG A 25 1.79 10.75 3.00
N GLU A 26 2.56 9.70 2.74
CA GLU A 26 3.70 9.80 1.81
C GLU A 26 3.28 10.03 0.36
N ASN A 27 2.14 9.48 -0.09
CA ASN A 27 1.61 9.80 -1.41
C ASN A 27 1.19 11.27 -1.53
N GLU A 28 0.66 11.87 -0.46
CA GLU A 28 0.33 13.30 -0.40
C GLU A 28 1.61 14.15 -0.45
N VAL A 29 2.66 13.76 0.28
CA VAL A 29 4.00 14.40 0.19
C VAL A 29 4.55 14.32 -1.23
N GLN A 30 4.51 13.13 -1.85
CA GLN A 30 4.93 12.93 -3.23
C GLN A 30 4.12 13.80 -4.19
N GLU A 31 2.82 13.93 -3.96
CA GLU A 31 1.94 14.78 -4.77
C GLU A 31 2.38 16.24 -4.73
N GLU A 32 2.74 16.77 -3.56
CA GLU A 32 3.24 18.14 -3.40
C GLU A 32 4.60 18.36 -4.07
N ILE A 33 5.53 17.40 -3.95
CA ILE A 33 6.82 17.44 -4.67
C ILE A 33 6.58 17.53 -6.19
N LEU A 34 5.65 16.73 -6.72
CA LEU A 34 5.32 16.69 -8.14
C LEU A 34 4.54 17.92 -8.64
N LYS A 35 4.03 18.77 -7.74
CA LYS A 35 3.38 20.05 -8.08
C LYS A 35 4.38 21.21 -8.19
N GLN A 36 5.60 21.05 -7.70
CA GLN A 36 6.63 22.09 -7.75
C GLN A 36 6.99 22.46 -9.20
N GLU A 37 7.30 23.74 -9.42
CA GLU A 37 7.70 24.24 -10.74
C GLU A 37 9.01 23.60 -11.21
N GLU A 38 10.02 23.64 -10.34
CA GLU A 38 11.24 22.85 -10.47
C GLU A 38 11.14 21.59 -9.62
N LEU A 39 11.35 20.43 -10.25
CA LEU A 39 11.23 19.16 -9.55
C LEU A 39 12.46 18.91 -8.67
N ASP A 40 12.23 18.83 -7.35
CA ASP A 40 13.22 18.31 -6.42
C ASP A 40 13.33 16.78 -6.58
N MET A 41 14.38 16.37 -7.30
CA MET A 41 14.64 14.97 -7.61
C MET A 41 15.07 14.17 -6.37
N ASP A 42 15.79 14.80 -5.45
CA ASP A 42 16.29 14.13 -4.25
C ASP A 42 15.13 13.91 -3.26
N ALA A 43 14.21 14.88 -3.14
CA ALA A 43 12.99 14.72 -2.36
C ALA A 43 12.07 13.64 -2.95
N LEU A 44 11.94 13.58 -4.29
CA LEU A 44 11.14 12.56 -4.96
C LEU A 44 11.71 11.15 -4.77
N ASP A 45 13.03 10.99 -4.89
CA ASP A 45 13.72 9.72 -4.63
C ASP A 45 13.50 9.29 -3.17
N ALA A 46 13.71 10.19 -2.20
CA ALA A 46 13.51 9.89 -0.79
C ALA A 46 12.06 9.49 -0.45
N SER A 47 11.06 10.16 -1.05
CA SER A 47 9.65 9.78 -0.90
C SER A 47 9.37 8.40 -1.52
N THR A 48 9.95 8.11 -2.69
CA THR A 48 9.81 6.82 -3.36
C THR A 48 10.41 5.68 -2.52
N ASP A 49 11.58 5.88 -1.92
CA ASP A 49 12.22 4.89 -1.05
C ASP A 49 11.42 4.65 0.24
N ARG A 50 10.85 5.70 0.84
CA ARG A 50 9.96 5.57 2.01
C ARG A 50 8.71 4.76 1.67
N ILE A 51 8.06 5.06 0.54
CA ILE A 51 6.89 4.30 0.07
C ILE A 51 7.26 2.84 -0.18
N GLY A 52 8.43 2.57 -0.77
CA GLY A 52 8.95 1.20 -0.97
C GLY A 52 9.12 0.46 0.35
N SER A 53 9.75 1.09 1.34
CA SER A 53 9.96 0.51 2.67
C SER A 53 8.63 0.20 3.38
N LEU A 54 7.64 1.08 3.27
CA LEU A 54 6.30 0.87 3.82
C LEU A 54 5.57 -0.27 3.10
N ALA A 55 5.74 -0.41 1.79
CA ALA A 55 5.15 -1.51 1.02
C ALA A 55 5.76 -2.87 1.41
N GLU A 56 7.09 -2.95 1.56
CA GLU A 56 7.76 -4.17 2.05
C GLU A 56 7.31 -4.55 3.47
N ALA A 57 7.10 -3.56 4.35
CA ALA A 57 6.57 -3.81 5.69
C ALA A 57 5.12 -4.33 5.65
N LEU A 58 4.31 -3.81 4.73
CA LEU A 58 2.93 -4.26 4.51
C LEU A 58 2.89 -5.70 3.99
N GLU A 59 3.75 -6.06 3.04
CA GLU A 59 3.89 -7.42 2.50
C GLU A 59 4.25 -8.43 3.59
N LYS A 60 5.24 -8.12 4.43
CA LYS A 60 5.63 -8.98 5.57
C LYS A 60 4.49 -9.19 6.58
N LEU A 61 3.67 -8.16 6.82
CA LEU A 61 2.48 -8.30 7.66
C LEU A 61 1.41 -9.15 7.00
N ASP A 62 1.31 -9.12 5.67
CA ASP A 62 0.38 -9.95 4.90
C ASP A 62 0.75 -11.42 4.99
N ASP A 63 2.02 -11.75 4.72
CA ASP A 63 2.56 -13.10 4.87
C ASP A 63 2.35 -13.65 6.29
N GLY A 64 2.67 -12.84 7.30
CA GLY A 64 2.50 -13.22 8.71
C GLY A 64 1.04 -13.42 9.10
N PHE A 65 0.14 -12.59 8.57
CA PHE A 65 -1.30 -12.73 8.79
C PHE A 65 -1.82 -14.04 8.19
N GLU A 66 -1.47 -14.35 6.95
CA GLU A 66 -1.94 -15.57 6.26
C GLU A 66 -1.51 -16.84 7.01
N ILE A 67 -0.26 -16.89 7.49
CA ILE A 67 0.25 -18.02 8.28
C ILE A 67 -0.55 -18.22 9.58
N VAL A 68 -0.87 -17.15 10.29
CA VAL A 68 -1.65 -17.24 11.54
C VAL A 68 -3.10 -17.59 11.24
N TYR A 69 -3.68 -17.00 10.19
CA TYR A 69 -5.07 -17.23 9.81
C TYR A 69 -5.29 -18.69 9.42
N GLU A 70 -4.42 -19.27 8.59
CA GLU A 70 -4.53 -20.66 8.17
C GLU A 70 -4.53 -21.64 9.34
N ARG A 71 -3.79 -21.34 10.41
CA ARG A 71 -3.74 -22.17 11.62
C ARG A 71 -4.96 -22.00 12.51
N THR A 72 -5.60 -20.83 12.51
CA THR A 72 -6.69 -20.49 13.44
C THR A 72 -8.08 -20.54 12.78
N ARG A 73 -8.16 -20.64 11.45
CA ARG A 73 -9.44 -20.57 10.71
C ARG A 73 -10.44 -21.65 11.13
N GLU A 74 -10.01 -22.89 11.33
CA GLU A 74 -10.90 -24.01 11.68
C GLU A 74 -11.53 -23.80 13.06
N GLU A 75 -10.72 -23.32 14.00
CA GLU A 75 -11.18 -22.98 15.35
C GLU A 75 -12.13 -21.78 15.36
N LEU A 76 -11.80 -20.71 14.61
CA LEU A 76 -12.67 -19.55 14.43
C LEU A 76 -14.04 -19.96 13.88
N MET A 77 -14.09 -20.92 12.96
CA MET A 77 -15.33 -21.43 12.39
C MET A 77 -16.11 -22.32 13.36
N ALA A 78 -15.43 -23.14 14.16
CA ALA A 78 -16.05 -24.02 15.14
C ALA A 78 -16.60 -23.25 16.36
N ASN A 79 -15.92 -22.16 16.78
CA ASN A 79 -16.22 -21.41 18.00
C ASN A 79 -16.65 -19.95 17.73
N LYS A 80 -17.41 -19.70 16.65
CA LYS A 80 -17.81 -18.34 16.23
C LYS A 80 -18.44 -17.47 17.32
N SER A 81 -19.22 -18.07 18.23
CA SER A 81 -19.87 -17.33 19.32
C SER A 81 -18.88 -16.75 20.31
N ALA A 82 -17.78 -17.46 20.59
CA ALA A 82 -16.74 -17.05 21.52
C ALA A 82 -15.89 -15.88 20.97
N TYR A 83 -15.72 -15.81 19.66
CA TYR A 83 -14.90 -14.80 18.97
C TYR A 83 -15.73 -13.73 18.24
N ARG A 84 -17.00 -13.55 18.61
CA ARG A 84 -17.92 -12.70 17.86
C ARG A 84 -17.45 -11.24 17.78
N SER A 85 -16.92 -10.69 18.88
CA SER A 85 -16.40 -9.33 18.93
C SER A 85 -15.18 -9.15 18.03
N GLU A 86 -14.25 -10.08 18.10
CA GLU A 86 -12.99 -10.07 17.36
C GLU A 86 -13.26 -10.23 15.86
N ILE A 87 -14.15 -11.13 15.48
CA ILE A 87 -14.58 -11.31 14.08
C ILE A 87 -15.19 -10.01 13.54
N ALA A 88 -16.08 -9.36 14.30
CA ALA A 88 -16.70 -8.11 13.89
C ALA A 88 -15.66 -6.99 13.70
N HIS A 89 -14.71 -6.87 14.63
CA HIS A 89 -13.62 -5.89 14.54
C HIS A 89 -12.68 -6.16 13.36
N MET A 90 -12.32 -7.43 13.10
CA MET A 90 -11.55 -7.80 11.92
C MET A 90 -12.28 -7.42 10.63
N GLN A 91 -13.60 -7.64 10.53
CA GLN A 91 -14.40 -7.27 9.36
C GLN A 91 -14.43 -5.74 9.15
N GLU A 92 -14.51 -4.97 10.22
CA GLU A 92 -14.42 -3.51 10.17
C GLU A 92 -13.04 -3.07 9.64
N LEU A 93 -11.97 -3.60 10.22
CA LEU A 93 -10.59 -3.30 9.80
C LEU A 93 -10.35 -3.66 8.33
N ILE A 94 -10.83 -4.82 7.86
CA ILE A 94 -10.72 -5.24 6.45
C ILE A 94 -11.45 -4.26 5.53
N SER A 95 -12.61 -3.76 5.93
CA SER A 95 -13.35 -2.75 5.16
C SER A 95 -12.56 -1.44 5.08
N GLN A 96 -12.03 -0.94 6.20
CA GLN A 96 -11.19 0.26 6.22
C GLN A 96 -9.92 0.11 5.38
N ILE A 97 -9.25 -1.05 5.48
CA ILE A 97 -8.07 -1.39 4.68
C ILE A 97 -8.40 -1.34 3.18
N THR A 98 -9.53 -1.94 2.78
CA THR A 98 -9.99 -1.96 1.38
C THR A 98 -10.21 -0.54 0.84
N ASP A 99 -10.89 0.30 1.61
CA ASP A 99 -11.14 1.71 1.25
C ASP A 99 -9.82 2.50 1.09
N LYS A 100 -8.87 2.29 2.01
CA LYS A 100 -7.54 2.91 1.95
C LYS A 100 -6.76 2.46 0.73
N VAL A 101 -6.78 1.17 0.38
CA VAL A 101 -6.11 0.65 -0.82
C VAL A 101 -6.68 1.30 -2.08
N VAL A 102 -8.00 1.43 -2.19
CA VAL A 102 -8.64 2.12 -3.32
C VAL A 102 -8.20 3.59 -3.40
N ARG A 103 -8.21 4.31 -2.27
CA ARG A 103 -7.73 5.70 -2.20
C ARG A 103 -6.26 5.82 -2.63
N ILE A 104 -5.39 4.96 -2.11
CA ILE A 104 -3.97 4.91 -2.43
C ILE A 104 -3.76 4.74 -3.93
N ASN A 105 -4.45 3.77 -4.55
CA ASN A 105 -4.33 3.50 -5.98
C ASN A 105 -4.80 4.68 -6.83
N ALA A 106 -5.90 5.35 -6.45
CA ALA A 106 -6.37 6.54 -7.13
C ALA A 106 -5.36 7.71 -7.05
N VAL A 107 -4.76 7.95 -5.88
CA VAL A 107 -3.73 8.99 -5.71
C VAL A 107 -2.47 8.63 -6.50
N ARG A 108 -1.99 7.38 -6.42
CA ARG A 108 -0.81 6.91 -7.16
C ARG A 108 -0.97 7.04 -8.66
N MET A 109 -2.14 6.74 -9.21
CA MET A 109 -2.41 6.93 -10.63
C MET A 109 -2.31 8.42 -11.03
N ARG A 110 -2.81 9.33 -10.19
CA ARG A 110 -2.66 10.79 -10.41
C ARG A 110 -1.20 11.23 -10.30
N ASN A 111 -0.47 10.77 -9.28
CA ASN A 111 0.95 11.08 -9.10
C ASN A 111 1.78 10.57 -10.28
N LYS A 112 1.51 9.35 -10.76
CA LYS A 112 2.12 8.80 -11.98
C LYS A 112 1.95 9.72 -13.18
N MET A 113 0.72 10.15 -13.47
CA MET A 113 0.46 11.07 -14.58
C MET A 113 1.17 12.42 -14.41
N LYS A 114 1.26 12.95 -13.18
CA LYS A 114 1.99 14.20 -12.89
C LYS A 114 3.49 14.02 -13.10
N ALA A 115 4.06 12.94 -12.58
CA ALA A 115 5.47 12.60 -12.76
C ALA A 115 5.83 12.45 -14.24
N GLU A 116 5.02 11.73 -15.02
CA GLU A 116 5.22 11.59 -16.46
C GLU A 116 5.25 12.96 -17.17
N ARG A 117 4.30 13.85 -16.86
CA ARG A 117 4.27 15.22 -17.40
C ARG A 117 5.49 16.03 -16.98
N GLN A 118 5.88 15.96 -15.72
CA GLN A 118 7.00 16.73 -15.17
C GLN A 118 8.34 16.25 -15.72
N PHE A 119 8.53 14.94 -15.83
CA PHE A 119 9.70 14.36 -16.49
C PHE A 119 9.73 14.65 -17.98
N GLN A 120 8.59 14.70 -18.66
CA GLN A 120 8.55 15.11 -20.08
C GLN A 120 8.95 16.59 -20.24
N ARG A 121 8.45 17.47 -19.37
CA ARG A 121 8.85 18.90 -19.35
C ARG A 121 10.34 19.05 -19.08
N SER A 122 10.84 18.39 -18.05
CA SER A 122 12.27 18.39 -17.70
C SER A 122 13.11 17.84 -18.86
N ARG A 123 12.72 16.73 -19.50
CA ARG A 123 13.41 16.20 -20.69
C ARG A 123 13.37 17.15 -21.88
N ASN A 124 12.28 17.88 -22.11
CA ASN A 124 12.22 18.87 -23.20
C ASN A 124 13.11 20.09 -22.90
N GLN A 125 13.31 20.44 -21.63
CA GLN A 125 14.26 21.46 -21.19
C GLN A 125 15.72 20.96 -21.27
N ILE A 126 15.97 19.70 -20.88
CA ILE A 126 17.28 19.02 -20.90
C ILE A 126 17.70 18.57 -22.31
N GLY A 127 16.76 18.31 -23.22
CA GLY A 127 17.04 18.16 -24.65
C GLY A 127 17.64 19.43 -25.25
N LYS A 128 17.57 20.56 -24.53
CA LYS A 128 18.32 21.79 -24.78
C LYS A 128 19.56 21.94 -23.87
N ALA A 129 19.75 21.11 -22.83
CA ALA A 129 20.88 21.10 -21.87
C ALA A 129 21.02 19.73 -21.13
N ALA A 130 21.89 18.81 -21.58
CA ALA A 130 21.85 17.37 -21.24
C ALA A 130 22.18 16.95 -19.76
N SER A 131 21.47 15.90 -19.27
CA SER A 131 21.74 14.94 -18.17
C SER A 131 20.68 14.88 -17.03
N LYS A 132 19.98 13.72 -16.89
CA LYS A 132 19.37 13.11 -15.66
C LYS A 132 18.48 11.90 -16.04
N MET A 133 19.04 10.68 -16.08
CA MET A 133 18.34 9.43 -16.51
C MET A 133 18.14 8.38 -15.41
N LYS A 134 18.69 8.58 -14.20
CA LYS A 134 18.70 7.56 -13.13
C LYS A 134 17.36 7.44 -12.38
N VAL A 135 16.74 8.58 -12.06
CA VAL A 135 15.53 8.68 -11.22
C VAL A 135 14.29 8.11 -11.90
N SER A 136 14.10 8.36 -13.21
CA SER A 136 12.96 7.79 -13.95
C SER A 136 12.92 6.26 -13.85
N LYS A 137 14.09 5.60 -13.84
CA LYS A 137 14.19 4.14 -13.77
C LYS A 137 13.75 3.60 -12.40
N ASN A 138 14.17 4.23 -11.31
CA ASN A 138 13.78 3.83 -9.96
C ASN A 138 12.27 4.02 -9.74
N TYR A 139 11.73 5.15 -10.20
CA TYR A 139 10.30 5.46 -10.09
C TYR A 139 9.41 4.40 -10.76
N TYR A 140 9.73 3.99 -11.99
CA TYR A 140 8.96 2.95 -12.69
C TYR A 140 9.02 1.58 -11.99
N ASN A 141 10.19 1.20 -11.46
CA ASN A 141 10.37 -0.08 -10.79
C ASN A 141 9.58 -0.14 -9.47
N SER A 142 9.69 0.90 -8.64
CA SER A 142 9.01 0.95 -7.33
C SER A 142 7.49 1.05 -7.45
N MET A 143 6.96 1.64 -8.53
CA MET A 143 5.51 1.69 -8.77
C MET A 143 4.91 0.33 -9.16
N ASN A 144 5.73 -0.59 -9.68
CA ASN A 144 5.28 -1.90 -10.18
C ASN A 144 5.28 -2.99 -9.11
N ASN A 145 5.95 -2.76 -7.97
CA ASN A 145 6.04 -3.71 -6.85
C ASN A 145 4.80 -3.77 -5.96
N LEU A 146 3.72 -3.10 -6.34
CA LEU A 146 2.41 -3.29 -5.72
C LEU A 146 1.63 -4.24 -6.60
N HIS A 147 1.99 -5.52 -6.53
CA HIS A 147 1.22 -6.56 -7.17
C HIS A 147 -0.25 -6.39 -6.77
N VAL A 148 -1.07 -6.14 -7.79
CA VAL A 148 -2.51 -6.07 -7.73
C VAL A 148 -3.00 -7.44 -7.25
N VAL A 149 -3.22 -7.58 -5.95
CA VAL A 149 -4.17 -8.58 -5.46
C VAL A 149 -5.54 -8.03 -5.85
N ALA A 150 -6.01 -8.42 -7.03
CA ALA A 150 -7.40 -8.21 -7.39
C ALA A 150 -8.26 -8.81 -6.27
N PRO A 151 -9.30 -8.13 -5.76
CA PRO A 151 -10.24 -8.77 -4.86
C PRO A 151 -10.87 -9.92 -5.65
N GLN A 152 -10.42 -11.15 -5.38
CA GLN A 152 -11.07 -12.35 -5.85
C GLN A 152 -12.38 -12.46 -5.07
N PHE A 153 -13.41 -11.79 -5.58
CA PHE A 153 -14.77 -12.07 -5.22
C PHE A 153 -15.04 -13.53 -5.59
N TYR A 154 -15.07 -14.40 -4.59
CA TYR A 154 -15.72 -15.70 -4.69
C TYR A 154 -17.22 -15.44 -4.93
N ASP A 155 -17.62 -15.31 -6.19
CA ASP A 155 -19.01 -15.50 -6.60
C ASP A 155 -19.32 -16.99 -6.52
N ASN A 156 -19.72 -17.44 -5.32
CA ASN A 156 -20.37 -18.73 -5.18
C ASN A 156 -21.78 -18.62 -5.78
N LYS A 157 -21.95 -19.06 -7.03
CA LYS A 157 -23.28 -19.35 -7.57
C LYS A 157 -23.37 -20.67 -8.34
N LYS A 158 -24.12 -21.56 -7.66
CA LYS A 158 -24.93 -22.72 -8.09
C LYS A 158 -24.22 -23.97 -8.58
#